data_AF-A0A3D1H582-F1
#
_entry.id   AF-A0A3D1H582-F1
#
_cell.length_a   1.000
_cell.length_b   1.000
_cell.length_c   1.000
_cell.angle_alpha   90.00
_cell.angle_beta   90.00
_cell.angle_gamma   90.00
#
_symmetry.space_group_name_H-M   'P 1'
#
loop_
_entity.id
_entity.type
_entity.pdbx_description
1 polymer ?
#
loop_
_entity_poly.entity_id
_entity_poly.type
_entity_poly.pdbx_seq_one_letter_code
_entity_poly.pdbx_strand_id
1 'polypeptide(L)'
;MYNDNRSYIYNKAFHEAFFNPVHDPNEIPDRFDLIRFWAKDKGIYAKGNSTTQYVKLMEEAGELAKALLNNDKAEIVDAIGDIVVVLTNLAELEGLNIEDCIDTAYNVIARRKGKMINGTFVKETL
;
A
#
# COMPACT_ATOMS: atom_id res chain seq x y z
N MET A 1 -28.50 -36.48 1.71
CA MET A 1 -28.48 -37.23 0.44
C MET A 1 -28.06 -36.25 -0.66
N TYR A 2 -27.04 -36.58 -1.46
CA TYR A 2 -26.57 -35.73 -2.56
C TYR A 2 -27.67 -35.60 -3.63
N ASN A 3 -27.91 -34.38 -4.13
CA ASN A 3 -28.70 -34.15 -5.33
C ASN A 3 -28.06 -33.04 -6.17
N ASP A 4 -28.53 -32.89 -7.41
CA ASP A 4 -27.95 -31.94 -8.38
C ASP A 4 -27.95 -30.48 -7.89
N ASN A 5 -28.76 -30.16 -6.89
CA ASN A 5 -28.88 -28.83 -6.29
C ASN A 5 -28.22 -28.72 -4.90
N ARG A 6 -27.63 -29.80 -4.36
CA ARG A 6 -27.05 -29.83 -3.01
C ARG A 6 -26.02 -30.94 -2.85
N SER A 7 -24.77 -30.54 -2.67
CA SER A 7 -23.65 -31.39 -2.28
C SER A 7 -23.15 -31.02 -0.88
N TYR A 8 -22.58 -32.00 -0.17
CA TYR A 8 -21.96 -31.78 1.14
C TYR A 8 -20.45 -31.68 0.94
N ILE A 9 -19.86 -30.57 1.38
CA ILE A 9 -18.41 -30.40 1.42
C ILE A 9 -17.92 -30.90 2.77
N TYR A 10 -17.36 -32.12 2.80
CA TYR A 10 -16.87 -32.75 4.03
C TYR A 10 -15.46 -32.32 4.42
N ASN A 11 -14.75 -31.66 3.52
CA ASN A 11 -13.43 -31.12 3.80
C ASN A 11 -13.58 -29.72 4.40
N LYS A 12 -13.24 -29.58 5.69
CA LYS A 12 -13.34 -28.32 6.42
C LYS A 12 -12.57 -27.18 5.74
N ALA A 13 -11.37 -27.45 5.26
CA ALA A 13 -10.55 -26.44 4.55
C ALA A 13 -11.22 -26.00 3.24
N PHE A 14 -11.86 -26.93 2.52
CA PHE A 14 -12.61 -26.62 1.30
C PHE A 14 -13.92 -25.86 1.59
N HIS A 15 -14.63 -26.21 2.67
CA HIS A 15 -15.83 -25.48 3.09
C HIS A 15 -15.48 -24.05 3.50
N GLU A 16 -14.41 -23.88 4.28
CA GLU A 16 -13.90 -22.56 4.64
C GLU A 16 -13.51 -21.76 3.40
N ALA A 17 -12.78 -22.33 2.43
CA ALA A 17 -12.40 -21.61 1.21
C ALA A 17 -13.58 -21.06 0.38
N PHE A 18 -14.74 -21.74 0.36
CA PHE A 18 -15.91 -21.33 -0.43
C PHE A 18 -16.92 -20.45 0.33
N PHE A 19 -16.92 -20.50 1.66
CA PHE A 19 -17.88 -19.79 2.50
C PHE A 19 -17.22 -18.82 3.48
N ASN A 20 -15.94 -18.50 3.31
CA ASN A 20 -15.25 -17.52 4.12
C ASN A 20 -15.70 -16.11 3.70
N PRO A 21 -16.46 -15.36 4.53
CA PRO A 21 -16.86 -14.00 4.21
C PRO A 21 -15.67 -13.03 4.13
N VAL A 22 -14.46 -13.44 4.53
CA VAL A 22 -13.21 -12.67 4.43
C VAL A 22 -12.51 -12.89 3.08
N HIS A 23 -12.87 -13.92 2.33
CA HIS A 23 -12.32 -14.20 1.00
C HIS A 23 -13.46 -14.42 0.01
N ASP A 24 -13.99 -13.34 -0.54
CA ASP A 24 -14.81 -13.43 -1.75
C ASP A 24 -13.87 -13.71 -2.94
N PRO A 25 -13.95 -14.88 -3.59
CA PRO A 25 -13.14 -15.18 -4.76
C PRO A 25 -13.38 -14.24 -5.96
N ASN A 26 -14.38 -13.35 -5.89
CA ASN A 26 -14.63 -12.31 -6.89
C ASN A 26 -13.96 -10.97 -6.57
N GLU A 27 -13.39 -10.79 -5.38
CA GLU A 27 -12.71 -9.56 -4.99
C GLU A 27 -11.26 -9.61 -5.51
N ILE A 28 -11.01 -8.87 -6.59
CA ILE A 28 -9.67 -8.75 -7.15
C ILE A 28 -8.86 -7.90 -6.18
N PRO A 29 -7.78 -8.44 -5.57
CA PRO A 29 -6.99 -7.69 -4.62
C PRO A 29 -6.43 -6.45 -5.28
N ASP A 30 -6.52 -5.32 -4.59
CA ASP A 30 -6.00 -4.07 -5.11
C ASP A 30 -4.46 -4.06 -5.08
N ARG A 31 -3.86 -2.94 -5.50
CA ARG A 31 -2.40 -2.86 -5.56
C ARG A 31 -1.76 -2.90 -4.17
N PHE A 32 -2.38 -2.31 -3.17
CA PHE A 32 -1.88 -2.26 -1.81
C PHE A 32 -2.03 -3.62 -1.12
N ASP A 33 -3.10 -4.37 -1.40
CA ASP A 33 -3.26 -5.76 -0.98
C ASP A 33 -2.15 -6.64 -1.53
N LEU A 34 -1.84 -6.52 -2.82
CA LEU A 34 -0.75 -7.26 -3.44
C LEU A 34 0.61 -6.95 -2.79
N ILE A 35 0.85 -5.69 -2.41
CA ILE A 35 2.06 -5.28 -1.68
C ILE A 35 2.09 -5.93 -0.30
N ARG A 36 0.98 -5.87 0.44
CA ARG A 36 0.86 -6.50 1.78
C ARG A 36 1.09 -8.00 1.73
N PHE A 37 0.51 -8.69 0.73
CA PHE A 37 0.72 -10.12 0.54
C PHE A 37 2.17 -10.47 0.22
N TRP A 38 2.81 -9.71 -0.68
CA TRP A 38 4.22 -9.89 -0.99
C TRP A 38 5.10 -9.69 0.25
N ALA A 39 4.86 -8.62 1.03
CA ALA A 39 5.64 -8.32 2.22
C ALA A 39 5.47 -9.38 3.32
N LYS A 40 4.25 -9.89 3.48
CA LYS A 40 3.94 -11.01 4.37
C LYS A 40 4.67 -12.28 3.95
N ASP A 41 4.66 -12.63 2.67
CA ASP A 41 5.38 -13.81 2.13
C ASP A 41 6.90 -13.70 2.34
N LYS A 42 7.45 -12.49 2.20
CA LYS A 42 8.87 -12.20 2.50
C LYS A 42 9.19 -12.15 4.00
N GLY A 43 8.20 -12.27 4.87
CA GLY A 43 8.38 -12.23 6.33
C GLY A 43 8.74 -10.84 6.86
N ILE A 44 8.43 -9.77 6.11
CA ILE A 44 8.73 -8.39 6.51
C ILE A 44 8.01 -8.05 7.83
N TYR A 45 6.75 -8.44 7.98
CA TYR A 45 6.00 -8.18 9.20
C TYR A 45 6.39 -9.07 10.39
N ALA A 46 6.99 -10.23 10.12
CA ALA A 46 7.39 -11.16 11.16
C ALA A 46 8.76 -10.82 11.78
N LYS A 47 9.65 -10.19 10.99
CA LYS A 47 11.06 -9.95 11.38
C LYS A 47 11.47 -8.48 11.30
N GLY A 48 10.73 -7.68 10.55
CA GLY A 48 10.99 -6.26 10.37
C GLY A 48 10.45 -5.42 11.53
N ASN A 49 10.89 -4.17 11.56
CA ASN A 49 10.34 -3.14 12.44
C ASN A 49 10.28 -1.81 11.66
N SER A 50 9.52 -0.87 12.19
CA SER A 50 9.25 0.42 11.57
C SER A 50 10.51 1.27 11.38
N THR A 51 11.48 1.18 12.29
CA THR A 51 12.76 1.89 12.15
C THR A 51 13.53 1.40 10.93
N THR A 52 13.58 0.08 10.69
CA THR A 52 14.22 -0.49 9.49
C THR A 52 13.49 -0.07 8.23
N GLN A 53 12.15 -0.07 8.23
CA GLN A 53 11.37 0.41 7.08
C GLN A 53 11.58 1.91 6.82
N TYR A 54 11.71 2.73 7.86
CA TYR A 54 12.05 4.15 7.71
C TYR A 54 13.42 4.35 7.08
N VAL A 55 14.43 3.54 7.45
CA VAL A 55 15.74 3.59 6.80
C VAL A 55 15.63 3.22 5.32
N LYS A 56 14.84 2.20 4.97
CA LYS A 56 14.57 1.83 3.58
C LYS A 56 13.87 2.96 2.81
N LEU A 57 12.92 3.66 3.42
CA LEU A 57 12.28 4.83 2.82
C LEU A 57 13.30 5.91 2.43
N MET A 58 14.30 6.15 3.28
CA MET A 58 15.36 7.12 3.00
C MET A 58 16.29 6.66 1.88
N GLU A 59 16.50 5.36 1.72
CA GLU A 59 17.21 4.75 0.58
C GLU A 59 16.46 5.04 -0.73
N GLU A 60 15.17 4.70 -0.81
CA GLU A 60 14.35 4.94 -2.01
C GLU A 60 14.25 6.43 -2.37
N ALA A 61 14.16 7.31 -1.36
CA ALA A 61 14.16 8.75 -1.56
C ALA A 61 15.50 9.25 -2.14
N GLY A 62 16.62 8.62 -1.76
CA GLY A 62 17.94 8.90 -2.30
C GLY A 62 18.08 8.47 -3.77
N GLU A 63 17.53 7.31 -4.11
CA GLU A 63 17.47 6.81 -5.49
C GLU A 63 16.63 7.75 -6.37
N LEU A 64 15.46 8.18 -5.89
CA LEU A 64 14.65 9.18 -6.57
C LEU A 64 15.41 10.49 -6.80
N ALA A 65 16.13 10.99 -5.80
CA ALA A 65 16.93 12.21 -5.94
C ALA A 65 18.02 12.06 -7.01
N LYS A 66 18.72 10.93 -7.05
CA LYS A 66 19.73 10.61 -8.07
C LYS A 66 19.09 10.52 -9.46
N ALA A 67 17.95 9.85 -9.59
CA ALA A 67 17.21 9.71 -10.84
C ALA A 67 16.79 11.07 -11.41
N LEU A 68 16.28 11.96 -10.55
CA LEU A 68 15.92 13.34 -10.91
C LEU A 68 17.14 14.15 -11.39
N LEU A 69 18.28 14.06 -10.69
CA LEU A 69 19.51 14.74 -11.09
C LEU A 69 20.00 14.29 -12.47
N ASN A 70 19.85 13.00 -12.78
CA ASN A 70 20.27 12.40 -14.04
C ASN A 70 19.22 12.51 -15.16
N ASN A 71 18.03 13.04 -14.88
CA ASN A 71 16.87 13.03 -15.79
C ASN A 71 16.51 11.61 -16.28
N ASP A 72 16.72 10.60 -15.44
CA ASP A 72 16.42 9.20 -15.75
C ASP A 72 14.94 8.92 -15.48
N LYS A 73 14.12 9.00 -16.54
CA LYS A 73 12.67 8.81 -16.41
C LYS A 73 12.26 7.40 -16.00
N ALA A 74 13.03 6.39 -16.38
CA ALA A 74 12.70 5.01 -16.03
C ALA A 74 12.90 4.81 -14.53
N GLU A 75 14.05 5.26 -14.03
CA GLU A 75 14.38 5.18 -12.60
C GLU A 75 13.47 6.07 -11.74
N ILE A 76 13.05 7.24 -12.24
CA ILE A 76 12.06 8.08 -11.53
C ILE A 76 10.76 7.32 -11.30
N VAL A 77 10.27 6.56 -12.29
CA VAL A 77 9.03 5.79 -12.16
C VAL A 77 9.20 4.67 -11.14
N ASP A 78 10.34 3.98 -11.18
CA ASP A 78 10.67 2.87 -10.28
C ASP A 78 10.75 3.35 -8.82
N ALA A 79 11.58 4.36 -8.55
CA ALA A 79 11.79 4.89 -7.21
C ALA A 79 10.51 5.49 -6.59
N ILE A 80 9.62 6.11 -7.39
CA ILE A 80 8.30 6.54 -6.90
C ILE A 80 7.47 5.33 -6.47
N GLY A 81 7.49 4.25 -7.25
CA GLY A 81 6.81 3.00 -6.92
C GLY A 81 7.34 2.39 -5.62
N ASP A 82 8.66 2.31 -5.47
CA ASP A 82 9.29 1.71 -4.29
C ASP A 82 9.03 2.52 -3.02
N ILE A 83 9.00 3.84 -3.08
CA ILE A 83 8.56 4.70 -1.97
C ILE A 83 7.14 4.32 -1.53
N VAL A 84 6.22 4.12 -2.48
CA VAL A 84 4.83 3.73 -2.17
C VAL A 84 4.77 2.34 -1.54
N VAL A 85 5.56 1.38 -2.04
CA VAL A 85 5.67 0.03 -1.47
C VAL A 85 6.16 0.08 -0.02
N VAL A 86 7.21 0.86 0.25
CA VAL A 86 7.77 1.02 1.60
C VAL A 86 6.77 1.68 2.54
N LEU A 87 6.10 2.75 2.11
CA LEU A 87 5.08 3.42 2.93
C LEU A 87 3.88 2.53 3.25
N THR A 88 3.46 1.70 2.29
CA THR A 88 2.39 0.71 2.49
C THR A 88 2.77 -0.29 3.58
N ASN A 89 4.01 -0.81 3.52
CA ASN A 89 4.50 -1.76 4.51
C ASN A 89 4.74 -1.14 5.89
N LEU A 90 5.17 0.13 5.92
CA LEU A 90 5.34 0.88 7.15
C LEU A 90 3.99 1.13 7.85
N ALA A 91 2.94 1.47 7.09
CA ALA A 91 1.60 1.64 7.64
C ALA A 91 1.10 0.34 8.30
N GLU A 92 1.23 -0.81 7.60
CA GLU A 92 0.84 -2.12 8.12
C GLU A 92 1.60 -2.48 9.42
N LEU A 93 2.91 -2.21 9.49
CA LEU A 93 3.71 -2.45 10.70
C LEU A 93 3.26 -1.62 11.90
N GLU A 94 2.71 -0.42 11.67
CA GLU A 94 2.14 0.45 12.70
C GLU A 94 0.65 0.14 12.98
N GLY A 95 0.09 -0.90 12.34
CA GLY A 95 -1.31 -1.28 12.49
C GLY A 95 -2.29 -0.30 11.82
N LEU A 96 -1.86 0.33 10.73
CA LEU A 96 -2.62 1.31 9.94
C LEU A 96 -2.84 0.80 8.51
N ASN A 97 -3.92 1.26 7.87
CA ASN A 97 -4.11 1.11 6.41
C ASN A 97 -3.60 2.35 5.69
N ILE A 98 -2.81 2.16 4.64
CA ILE A 98 -2.24 3.28 3.87
C ILE A 98 -3.32 4.09 3.15
N GLU A 99 -4.42 3.43 2.78
CA GLU A 99 -5.60 3.99 2.15
C GLU A 99 -6.26 5.03 3.08
N ASP A 100 -6.46 4.68 4.35
CA ASP A 100 -6.99 5.60 5.37
C ASP A 100 -6.05 6.79 5.61
N CYS A 101 -4.74 6.55 5.59
CA CYS A 101 -3.72 7.60 5.68
C CYS A 101 -3.81 8.58 4.49
N ILE A 102 -3.95 8.06 3.27
CA ILE A 102 -4.09 8.85 2.04
C ILE A 102 -5.38 9.66 2.08
N ASP A 103 -6.51 9.05 2.45
CA ASP A 103 -7.81 9.73 2.53
C ASP A 103 -7.80 10.85 3.57
N THR A 104 -7.19 10.59 4.73
CA THR A 104 -6.99 11.59 5.78
C THR A 104 -6.19 12.78 5.25
N ALA A 105 -5.07 12.52 4.56
CA ALA A 105 -4.25 13.56 3.96
C ALA A 105 -5.00 14.32 2.85
N TYR A 106 -5.73 13.61 1.98
CA TYR A 106 -6.50 14.17 0.88
C TYR A 106 -7.56 15.15 1.38
N ASN A 107 -8.33 14.76 2.41
CA ASN A 107 -9.36 15.59 3.01
C ASN A 107 -8.83 16.93 3.57
N VAL A 108 -7.56 16.97 3.97
CA VAL A 108 -6.87 18.19 4.39
C VAL A 108 -6.45 19.02 3.19
N ILE A 109 -5.80 18.42 2.18
CA ILE A 109 -5.25 19.17 1.04
C ILE A 109 -6.33 19.68 0.08
N ALA A 110 -7.44 18.94 -0.08
CA ALA A 110 -8.56 19.33 -0.94
C ALA A 110 -9.23 20.64 -0.49
N ARG A 111 -9.09 21.00 0.79
CA ARG A 111 -9.65 22.23 1.37
C ARG A 111 -8.64 23.37 1.44
N ARG A 112 -7.39 23.18 1.01
CA ARG A 112 -6.35 24.22 1.09
C ARG A 112 -6.63 25.33 0.09
N LYS A 113 -6.59 26.57 0.58
CA LYS A 113 -6.50 27.78 -0.25
C LYS A 113 -5.06 28.28 -0.27
N GLY A 114 -4.65 28.84 -1.39
CA GLY A 114 -3.27 29.26 -1.60
C GLY A 114 -2.97 29.53 -3.07
N LYS A 115 -1.69 29.78 -3.36
CA LYS A 115 -1.21 30.05 -4.72
C LYS A 115 0.17 29.44 -4.94
N MET A 116 0.50 29.18 -6.20
CA MET A 116 1.84 28.76 -6.59
C MET A 116 2.79 29.95 -6.52
N ILE A 117 3.91 29.80 -5.81
CA ILE A 117 5.01 30.77 -5.76
C ILE A 117 6.31 30.00 -5.94
N ASN A 118 7.09 30.35 -6.96
CA ASN A 118 8.40 29.74 -7.27
C ASN A 118 8.39 28.20 -7.32
N GLY A 119 7.36 27.61 -7.94
CA GLY A 119 7.24 26.16 -8.08
C GLY A 119 6.66 25.43 -6.86
N THR A 120 6.38 26.13 -5.76
CA THR A 120 5.80 25.54 -4.55
C THR A 120 4.42 26.11 -4.26
N PHE A 121 3.50 25.26 -3.79
CA PHE A 121 2.20 25.71 -3.31
C PHE A 121 2.35 26.38 -1.93
N VAL A 122 2.04 27.68 -1.85
CA VAL A 122 2.05 28.45 -0.60
C VAL A 122 0.62 28.62 -0.10
N LYS A 123 0.37 28.14 1.12
CA LYS A 123 -0.95 28.20 1.79
C LYS A 123 -1.28 29.66 2.14
N GLU A 124 -2.55 30.02 1.97
CA GLU A 124 -3.10 31.27 2.48
C GLU A 124 -3.20 31.21 4.02
N THR A 125 -2.45 32.07 4.70
CA THR A 125 -2.60 32.35 6.14
C THR A 125 -3.54 33.53 6.32
N LEU A 126 -4.44 33.43 7.31
CA LEU A 126 -5.32 34.51 7.75
C LEU A 126 -4.53 35.73 8.25
#